data_AF-A0A399ZT73-F1
#
_entry.id   AF-A0A399ZT73-F1
#
_cell.length_a   1.000
_cell.length_b   1.000
_cell.length_c   1.000
_cell.angle_alpha   90.00
_cell.angle_beta   90.00
_cell.angle_gamma   90.00
#
_symmetry.space_group_name_H-M   'P 1'
#
loop_
_entity.id
_entity.type
_entity.pdbx_description
1 polymer ?
#
loop_
_entity_poly.entity_id
_entity_poly.type
_entity_poly.pdbx_seq_one_letter_code
_entity_poly.pdbx_strand_id
1 'polypeptide(L)'
;MKINKLAQRLQKNRPMTMVSLRIPEDVIDDLKRVAPMLGFSGYQALIKAYIGQGLRTDLERLENGVEVSALIESLRKKGVKEEVISSAIAEAQGSYQAT
;
A
#
# COMPACT_ATOMS: atom_id res chain seq x y z
N MET A 1 -1.54 7.80 0.18
CA MET A 1 -1.42 7.84 -1.30
C MET A 1 -1.70 9.24 -1.86
N LYS A 2 -0.97 9.72 -2.89
CA LYS A 2 -1.23 11.04 -3.52
C LYS A 2 -2.56 11.10 -4.31
N ILE A 3 -3.28 12.21 -4.21
CA ILE A 3 -4.61 12.43 -4.83
C ILE A 3 -4.64 12.15 -6.35
N ASN A 4 -3.55 12.49 -7.06
CA ASN A 4 -3.42 12.26 -8.50
C ASN A 4 -3.39 10.76 -8.87
N LYS A 5 -2.78 9.91 -8.02
CA LYS A 5 -2.77 8.45 -8.24
C LYS A 5 -4.13 7.82 -7.94
N LEU A 6 -4.90 8.42 -7.01
CA LEU A 6 -6.27 7.97 -6.72
C LEU A 6 -7.18 8.24 -7.93
N ALA A 7 -7.09 9.44 -8.52
CA ALA A 7 -7.86 9.83 -9.70
C ALA A 7 -7.61 8.89 -10.90
N GLN A 8 -6.35 8.50 -11.14
CA GLN A 8 -6.00 7.53 -12.18
C GLN A 8 -6.63 6.15 -11.94
N ARG A 9 -6.72 5.71 -10.69
CA ARG A 9 -7.29 4.40 -10.33
C ARG A 9 -8.82 4.34 -10.46
N LEU A 10 -9.49 5.50 -10.40
CA LEU A 10 -10.95 5.64 -10.55
C LEU A 10 -11.41 5.75 -12.01
N GLN A 11 -10.48 5.82 -12.98
CA GLN A 11 -10.84 5.86 -14.40
C GLN A 11 -11.55 4.56 -14.82
N LYS A 12 -12.79 4.71 -15.30
CA LYS A 12 -13.66 3.59 -15.69
C LYS A 12 -13.08 2.72 -16.82
N ASN A 13 -12.43 3.35 -17.80
CA ASN A 13 -11.88 2.69 -18.99
C ASN A 13 -10.35 2.61 -18.93
N ARG A 14 -9.79 2.21 -17.77
CA ARG A 14 -8.35 1.99 -17.67
C ARG A 14 -7.93 0.73 -18.45
N PRO A 15 -6.75 0.73 -19.10
CA PRO A 15 -6.26 -0.45 -19.79
C PRO A 15 -6.08 -1.62 -18.81
N MET A 16 -6.45 -2.82 -19.26
CA MET A 16 -6.31 -4.05 -18.49
C MET A 16 -5.41 -5.03 -19.24
N THR A 17 -4.56 -5.74 -18.49
CA THR A 17 -3.68 -6.78 -19.00
C THR A 17 -4.11 -8.12 -18.43
N MET A 18 -4.18 -9.15 -19.26
CA MET A 18 -4.45 -10.52 -18.82
C MET A 18 -3.18 -11.09 -18.16
N VAL A 19 -3.33 -11.66 -16.97
CA VAL A 19 -2.26 -12.35 -16.24
C VAL A 19 -2.68 -13.79 -16.01
N SER A 20 -1.83 -14.74 -16.41
CA SER A 20 -2.03 -16.18 -16.16
C SER A 20 -1.16 -16.62 -14.97
N LEU A 21 -1.79 -17.22 -13.96
CA LEU A 21 -1.16 -17.65 -12.71
C LEU A 21 -1.68 -19.05 -12.36
N ARG A 22 -0.80 -19.92 -11.84
CA ARG A 22 -1.22 -21.18 -11.21
C ARG A 22 -1.44 -20.93 -9.72
N ILE A 23 -2.56 -21.41 -9.21
CA ILE A 23 -2.94 -21.34 -7.80
C ILE A 23 -3.32 -22.77 -7.37
N PRO A 24 -2.89 -23.23 -6.18
CA PRO A 24 -3.31 -24.53 -5.66
C PRO A 24 -4.84 -24.69 -5.63
N GLU A 25 -5.31 -25.92 -5.87
CA GLU A 25 -6.75 -26.20 -5.98
C GLU A 25 -7.50 -25.93 -4.67
N ASP A 26 -6.91 -26.30 -3.54
CA ASP A 26 -7.44 -26.04 -2.20
C ASP A 26 -7.64 -24.54 -1.95
N VAL A 27 -6.69 -23.71 -2.37
CA VAL A 27 -6.79 -22.25 -2.27
C VAL A 27 -7.91 -21.71 -3.14
N ILE A 28 -8.09 -22.25 -4.35
CA ILE A 28 -9.21 -21.87 -5.22
C ILE A 28 -10.56 -22.22 -4.57
N ASP A 29 -10.66 -23.36 -3.93
CA ASP A 29 -11.90 -23.79 -3.27
C ASP A 29 -12.22 -22.95 -2.02
N ASP A 30 -11.21 -22.58 -1.24
CA ASP A 30 -11.37 -21.60 -0.15
C ASP A 30 -11.82 -20.24 -0.68
N LEU A 31 -11.22 -19.76 -1.77
CA LEU A 31 -11.63 -18.48 -2.38
C LEU A 31 -13.08 -18.52 -2.89
N LYS A 32 -13.53 -19.65 -3.46
CA LYS A 32 -14.94 -19.83 -3.87
C LYS A 32 -15.89 -19.79 -2.67
N ARG A 33 -15.48 -20.39 -1.55
CA ARG A 33 -16.28 -20.40 -0.31
C ARG A 33 -16.35 -19.01 0.33
N VAL A 34 -15.22 -18.30 0.39
CA VAL A 34 -15.10 -17.01 1.09
C VAL A 34 -15.72 -15.86 0.30
N ALA A 35 -15.62 -15.86 -1.04
CA ALA A 35 -16.14 -14.79 -1.88
C ALA A 35 -17.60 -14.37 -1.58
N PRO A 36 -18.59 -15.28 -1.56
CA PRO A 36 -19.97 -14.91 -1.26
C PRO A 36 -20.15 -14.45 0.20
N MET A 37 -19.40 -15.01 1.15
CA MET A 37 -19.48 -14.62 2.56
C MET A 37 -19.01 -13.17 2.78
N LEU A 38 -18.09 -12.70 1.93
CA LEU A 38 -17.60 -11.31 1.93
C LEU A 38 -18.34 -10.41 0.93
N GLY A 39 -19.44 -10.88 0.33
CA GLY A 39 -20.28 -10.10 -0.59
C GLY A 39 -19.71 -9.91 -2.00
N PHE A 40 -18.71 -10.70 -2.40
CA PHE A 40 -18.18 -10.68 -3.77
C PHE A 40 -19.00 -11.58 -4.69
N SER A 41 -19.14 -11.16 -5.95
CA SER A 41 -19.83 -11.94 -6.99
C SER A 41 -19.11 -13.23 -7.39
N GLY A 42 -17.86 -13.43 -6.96
CA GLY A 42 -17.10 -14.65 -7.19
C GLY A 42 -15.63 -14.52 -6.78
N TYR A 43 -14.91 -15.64 -6.81
CA TYR A 43 -13.52 -15.71 -6.35
C TYR A 43 -12.57 -14.81 -7.14
N GLN A 44 -12.81 -14.59 -8.44
CA GLN A 44 -12.00 -13.67 -9.25
C GLN A 44 -12.14 -12.21 -8.77
N ALA A 45 -13.31 -11.80 -8.30
CA ALA A 45 -13.52 -10.46 -7.75
C ALA A 45 -12.80 -10.31 -6.40
N LEU A 46 -12.86 -11.35 -5.56
CA LEU A 46 -12.13 -11.42 -4.30
C LEU A 46 -10.62 -11.35 -4.49
N ILE A 47 -10.04 -12.13 -5.42
CA ILE A 47 -8.61 -12.09 -5.75
C ILE A 47 -8.17 -10.67 -6.12
N LYS A 48 -8.91 -10.00 -7.00
CA LYS A 48 -8.61 -8.61 -7.40
C LYS A 48 -8.64 -7.65 -6.21
N ALA A 49 -9.57 -7.84 -5.27
CA ALA A 49 -9.68 -7.03 -4.07
C ALA A 49 -8.48 -7.24 -3.14
N TYR A 50 -8.11 -8.49 -2.85
CA TYR A 50 -6.96 -8.80 -2.00
C TYR A 50 -5.64 -8.27 -2.57
N ILE A 51 -5.39 -8.49 -3.86
CA ILE A 51 -4.21 -7.92 -4.53
C ILE A 51 -4.22 -6.40 -4.42
N GLY A 52 -5.36 -5.76 -4.72
CA GLY A 52 -5.48 -4.30 -4.67
C GLY A 52 -5.29 -3.72 -3.28
N GLN A 53 -5.74 -4.42 -2.23
CA GLN A 53 -5.59 -4.01 -0.84
C GLN A 53 -4.13 -4.15 -0.40
N GLY A 54 -3.55 -5.35 -0.51
CA GLY A 54 -2.16 -5.61 -0.10
C GLY A 54 -1.18 -4.69 -0.80
N LEU A 55 -1.31 -4.55 -2.13
CA LEU A 55 -0.44 -3.68 -2.91
C LEU A 55 -0.59 -2.20 -2.54
N ARG A 56 -1.79 -1.73 -2.16
CA ARG A 56 -1.96 -0.34 -1.71
C ARG A 56 -1.22 -0.11 -0.39
N THR A 57 -1.37 -1.02 0.57
CA THR A 57 -0.67 -0.94 1.86
C THR A 57 0.85 -0.92 1.68
N ASP A 58 1.38 -1.81 0.83
CA ASP A 58 2.81 -1.85 0.56
C ASP A 58 3.32 -0.60 -0.15
N LEU A 59 2.58 -0.10 -1.16
CA LEU A 59 2.95 1.13 -1.85
C LEU A 59 2.96 2.34 -0.93
N GLU A 60 2.00 2.44 -0.01
CA GLU A 60 1.98 3.53 0.98
C GLU A 60 3.17 3.44 1.94
N ARG A 61 3.50 2.23 2.42
CA ARG A 61 4.67 2.01 3.26
C ARG A 61 5.97 2.42 2.56
N LEU A 62 6.12 2.05 1.29
CA LEU A 62 7.32 2.37 0.50
C LEU A 62 7.39 3.86 0.13
N GLU A 63 6.27 4.49 -0.25
CA GLU A 63 6.21 5.93 -0.55
C GLU A 63 6.59 6.77 0.68
N ASN A 64 6.02 6.45 1.85
CA ASN A 64 6.29 7.19 3.08
C ASN A 64 7.77 7.08 3.49
N GLY A 65 8.39 5.89 3.33
CA GLY A 65 9.81 5.70 3.63
C GLY A 65 10.73 6.56 2.77
N VAL A 66 10.42 6.68 1.47
CA VAL A 66 11.22 7.49 0.52
C VAL A 66 11.07 8.99 0.78
N GLU A 67 9.87 9.46 1.13
CA GLU A 67 9.66 10.88 1.44
C GLU A 67 10.37 11.30 2.73
N VAL A 68 10.36 10.45 3.75
CA VAL A 68 11.08 10.69 5.01
C VAL A 68 12.60 10.70 4.78
N SER A 69 13.14 9.76 4.00
CA SER A 69 14.59 9.73 3.72
C SER A 69 15.05 10.97 2.95
N ALA A 70 14.29 11.41 1.95
CA ALA A 70 14.61 12.62 1.19
C ALA A 70 14.54 13.90 2.04
N LEU A 71 13.59 13.97 2.99
CA LEU A 71 13.47 15.06 3.95
C LEU A 71 14.68 15.10 4.89
N ILE A 72 15.09 13.94 5.44
CA ILE A 72 16.27 13.82 6.32
C ILE A 72 17.53 14.31 5.60
N GLU A 73 17.75 13.88 4.36
CA GLU A 73 18.89 14.36 3.56
C GLU A 73 18.85 15.87 3.32
N SER A 74 17.66 16.43 3.06
CA SER A 74 17.49 17.88 2.86
C SER A 74 17.82 18.66 4.13
N LEU A 75 17.39 18.18 5.31
CA LEU A 75 17.70 18.80 6.61
C LEU A 75 19.20 18.72 6.91
N ARG A 76 19.83 17.57 6.66
CA ARG A 76 21.28 17.42 6.83
C ARG A 76 22.05 18.38 5.91
N LYS A 77 21.66 18.53 4.64
CA LYS A 77 22.25 19.49 3.69
C LYS A 77 22.07 20.95 4.13
N LYS A 78 21.01 21.26 4.87
CA LYS A 78 20.76 22.58 5.47
C LYS A 78 21.49 22.80 6.80
N GLY A 79 22.31 21.84 7.25
CA GLY A 79 23.11 21.96 8.46
C GLY A 79 22.37 21.64 9.76
N VAL A 80 21.20 20.99 9.68
CA VAL A 80 20.52 20.50 10.89
C VAL A 80 21.36 19.38 11.50
N LYS A 81 21.64 19.49 12.80
CA LYS A 81 22.43 18.51 13.55
C LYS A 81 21.72 17.16 13.59
N GLU A 82 22.50 16.08 13.46
CA GLU A 82 21.99 14.70 13.44
C GLU A 82 21.20 14.35 14.71
N GLU A 83 21.60 14.89 15.87
CA GLU A 83 20.93 14.71 17.15
C GLU A 83 19.48 15.24 17.12
N VAL A 84 19.26 16.40 16.49
CA VAL A 84 17.94 17.02 16.35
C VAL A 84 17.07 16.23 15.38
N ILE A 85 17.65 15.77 14.27
CA ILE A 85 16.96 14.91 13.30
C ILE A 85 16.52 13.61 13.96
N SER A 86 17.42 12.96 14.71
CA SER A 86 17.16 11.68 15.39
C SER A 86 16.07 11.82 16.45
N SER A 87 16.09 12.89 17.26
CA SER A 87 15.04 13.18 18.25
C SER A 87 13.68 13.35 17.58
N ALA A 88 13.62 14.17 16.52
CA ALA A 88 12.38 14.44 15.81
C ALA A 88 11.78 13.19 15.16
N ILE A 89 12.61 12.29 14.63
CA ILE A 89 12.16 11.00 14.07
C ILE A 89 11.58 10.11 15.19
N ALA A 90 12.28 10.00 16.31
CA ALA A 90 11.82 9.19 17.44
C ALA A 90 10.47 9.68 17.99
N GLU A 91 10.30 10.98 18.12
CA GLU A 91 9.03 11.61 18.52
C GLU A 91 7.91 11.36 17.50
N ALA A 92 8.20 11.50 16.21
CA ALA A 92 7.23 11.25 15.13
C ALA A 92 6.81 9.77 15.03
N GLN A 93 7.71 8.83 15.33
CA GLN A 93 7.38 7.40 15.35
C GLN A 93 6.62 6.98 16.62
N GLY A 94 6.94 7.56 17.77
CA GLY A 94 6.21 7.30 19.02
C GLY A 94 4.77 7.82 19.00
N SER A 95 4.52 8.92 18.27
CA SER A 95 3.17 9.47 18.08
C SER A 95 2.33 8.68 17.06
N TYR A 96 2.95 7.91 16.17
CA TYR A 96 2.26 7.08 15.17
C TYR A 96 1.71 5.74 15.73
N GLN A 97 2.13 5.32 16.94
CA GLN A 97 1.65 4.08 17.59
C GLN A 97 0.42 4.28 18.48
N ALA A 98 -0.06 5.52 18.65
CA ALA A 98 -1.17 5.86 19.55
C ALA A 98 -2.52 6.11 18.84
N THR A 99 -2.64 5.77 17.56
CA THR A 99 -3.85 5.91 16.72
C THR A 99 -4.02 4.70 15.83
#